data_AF-A0AAU5X832-F1
#
_entry.id   AF-A0AAU5X832-F1
#
_cell.length_a   1.000
_cell.length_b   1.000
_cell.length_c   1.000
_cell.angle_alpha   90.00
_cell.angle_beta   90.00
_cell.angle_gamma   90.00
#
_symmetry.space_group_name_H-M   'P 1'
#
loop_
_entity.id
_entity.type
_entity.pdbx_description
1 polymer ?
#
loop_
_entity_poly.entity_id
_entity_poly.type
_entity_poly.pdbx_seq_one_letter_code
_entity_poly.pdbx_strand_id
1 'polypeptide(L)'
;MTPAPQEIPTVIVAGAGLTGLSAAISAREAGARVLLLEKGGREDVGGNAAFSGGLFLFCYDGPDDLMSITEEFEPGMRAERIDAPPYTTAAYTAELMAMSEGRADARLVTALAERSLDTVRWLTRKGVRFTFNRTLGATVSDGVLHVPAGQILTSTGEGMSRGFEVIRPLLRHAERIGVEIRWHTPLADLVRHDGRVTGVSVGDGGEILPAGAVVIASGGFQASRALRRRHLGPEWETVRLRGTRLATGDGILAALRAGAAEAGVWSRCHSAAVDPAMPSPQRSEASPPFPLHGFWLGVLINRDGERFVDEGPGPWVKNYSKMGKAIMGQPGCEAFEIFDRRTAARVADEFAGAAVPITAHTVPGLAERIGVPADRLARTLETFNRACPPGDDIAEERGTVGVDPPKSHWATPLDRPPFVAYHAIAGLTFSFGGVRIDPDGRALAADGTPVPGLYAAGEATGGLFHGDYPGGAALMRAAVFGRAAGRTAAAQVLSE
;
A
#
# COMPACT_ATOMS: atom_id res chain seq x y z
N MET A 1 -26.12 -48.52 11.00
CA MET A 1 -24.91 -47.67 10.90
C MET A 1 -25.38 -46.25 10.68
N THR A 2 -25.31 -45.41 11.70
CA THR A 2 -25.42 -43.96 11.53
C THR A 2 -24.23 -43.54 10.65
N PRO A 3 -24.42 -42.79 9.56
CA PRO A 3 -23.29 -42.28 8.80
C PRO A 3 -22.38 -41.49 9.75
N ALA A 4 -21.07 -41.74 9.66
CA ALA A 4 -20.09 -40.93 10.39
C ALA A 4 -20.37 -39.45 10.07
N PRO A 5 -20.32 -38.53 11.05
CA PRO A 5 -20.55 -37.13 10.78
C PRO A 5 -19.59 -36.70 9.66
N GLN A 6 -20.16 -36.19 8.57
CA GLN A 6 -19.40 -35.67 7.44
C GLN A 6 -18.54 -34.52 8.00
N GLU A 7 -17.22 -34.73 8.11
CA GLU A 7 -16.33 -33.69 8.63
C GLU A 7 -16.47 -32.46 7.74
N ILE A 8 -16.88 -31.33 8.33
CA ILE A 8 -17.04 -30.07 7.59
C ILE A 8 -15.66 -29.74 6.96
N PRO A 9 -15.56 -29.75 5.63
CA PRO A 9 -14.27 -29.61 5.00
C PRO A 9 -13.74 -28.18 5.19
N THR A 10 -12.41 -28.09 5.34
CA THR A 10 -11.74 -26.91 5.91
C THR A 10 -11.14 -26.04 4.84
N VAL A 11 -11.37 -24.73 4.94
CA VAL A 11 -10.62 -23.73 4.20
C VAL A 11 -9.45 -23.30 5.06
N ILE A 12 -8.22 -23.53 4.59
CA ILE A 12 -7.01 -23.00 5.22
C ILE A 12 -6.66 -21.67 4.57
N VAL A 13 -6.45 -20.63 5.37
CA VAL A 13 -6.01 -19.30 4.91
C VAL A 13 -4.61 -19.03 5.46
N ALA A 14 -3.63 -18.78 4.59
CA ALA A 14 -2.25 -18.52 4.99
C ALA A 14 -1.95 -17.00 5.02
N GLY A 15 -1.84 -16.44 6.22
CA GLY A 15 -1.50 -15.04 6.52
C GLY A 15 -2.64 -14.30 7.23
N ALA A 16 -2.37 -13.65 8.36
CA ALA A 16 -3.35 -12.86 9.13
C ALA A 16 -3.39 -11.37 8.74
N GLY A 17 -3.08 -11.04 7.49
CA GLY A 17 -3.22 -9.68 6.95
C GLY A 17 -4.66 -9.28 6.66
N LEU A 18 -4.88 -8.05 6.16
CA LEU A 18 -6.22 -7.61 5.69
C LEU A 18 -6.83 -8.59 4.68
N THR A 19 -6.02 -9.14 3.78
CA THR A 19 -6.46 -10.14 2.80
C THR A 19 -6.92 -11.42 3.47
N GLY A 20 -6.11 -11.98 4.39
CA GLY A 20 -6.41 -13.25 5.02
C GLY A 20 -7.55 -13.16 6.02
N LEU A 21 -7.64 -12.08 6.79
CA LEU A 21 -8.81 -11.80 7.64
C LEU A 21 -10.07 -11.65 6.78
N SER A 22 -10.00 -10.92 5.66
CA SER A 22 -11.13 -10.81 4.74
C SER A 22 -11.57 -12.17 4.16
N ALA A 23 -10.61 -13.01 3.77
CA ALA A 23 -10.88 -14.35 3.25
C ALA A 23 -11.44 -15.30 4.31
N ALA A 24 -10.86 -15.31 5.51
CA ALA A 24 -11.31 -16.16 6.59
C ALA A 24 -12.72 -15.79 7.06
N ILE A 25 -13.00 -14.49 7.21
CA ILE A 25 -14.33 -14.02 7.59
C ILE A 25 -15.34 -14.39 6.49
N SER A 26 -15.06 -14.13 5.22
CA SER A 26 -16.02 -14.40 4.15
C SER A 26 -16.26 -15.91 3.93
N ALA A 27 -15.22 -16.74 4.07
CA ALA A 27 -15.36 -18.19 4.04
C ALA A 27 -16.22 -18.70 5.20
N ARG A 28 -16.02 -18.13 6.40
CA ARG A 28 -16.79 -18.49 7.59
C ARG A 28 -18.25 -18.06 7.50
N GLU A 29 -18.51 -16.86 6.96
CA GLU A 29 -19.87 -16.38 6.66
C GLU A 29 -20.59 -17.24 5.62
N ALA A 30 -19.85 -17.85 4.70
CA ALA A 30 -20.38 -18.79 3.72
C ALA A 30 -20.65 -20.21 4.29
N GLY A 31 -20.28 -20.47 5.55
CA GLY A 31 -20.58 -21.71 6.25
C GLY A 31 -19.41 -22.70 6.40
N ALA A 32 -18.24 -22.40 5.85
CA ALA A 32 -17.08 -23.29 5.94
C ALA A 32 -16.47 -23.33 7.36
N ARG A 33 -15.76 -24.43 7.66
CA ARG A 33 -14.78 -24.45 8.75
C ARG A 33 -13.52 -23.74 8.26
N VAL A 34 -12.96 -22.84 9.07
CA VAL A 34 -11.82 -22.03 8.66
C VAL A 34 -10.70 -22.13 9.69
N LEU A 35 -9.51 -22.44 9.20
CA LEU A 35 -8.26 -22.34 9.93
C LEU A 35 -7.38 -21.28 9.27
N LEU A 36 -7.09 -20.20 9.99
CA LEU A 36 -6.16 -19.16 9.57
C LEU A 36 -4.80 -19.40 10.20
N LEU A 37 -3.75 -19.44 9.38
CA LEU A 37 -2.37 -19.61 9.80
C LEU A 37 -1.63 -18.28 9.75
N GLU A 38 -0.89 -17.94 10.80
CA GLU A 38 0.04 -16.81 10.82
C GLU A 38 1.40 -17.29 11.29
N LYS A 39 2.44 -16.91 10.56
CA LYS A 39 3.80 -17.30 10.91
C LYS A 39 4.39 -16.47 12.05
N GLY A 40 3.92 -15.24 12.21
CA GLY A 40 4.22 -14.38 13.34
C GLY A 40 3.41 -14.71 14.59
N GLY A 41 3.68 -13.95 15.65
CA GLY A 41 2.86 -13.94 16.86
C GLY A 41 1.60 -13.09 16.67
N ARG A 42 0.76 -13.02 17.72
CA ARG A 42 -0.44 -12.17 17.71
C ARG A 42 -0.09 -10.69 17.51
N GLU A 43 1.06 -10.28 18.02
CA GLU A 43 1.63 -8.93 17.86
C GLU A 43 2.03 -8.59 16.42
N ASP A 44 2.13 -9.57 15.53
CA ASP A 44 2.44 -9.39 14.10
C ASP A 44 1.18 -9.38 13.19
N VAL A 45 -0.03 -9.49 13.78
CA VAL A 45 -1.29 -9.56 13.04
C VAL A 45 -1.51 -8.37 12.11
N GLY A 46 -2.08 -8.59 10.93
CA GLY A 46 -2.36 -7.55 9.95
C GLY A 46 -1.28 -7.39 8.90
N GLY A 47 -0.07 -7.91 9.15
CA GLY A 47 1.04 -7.85 8.21
C GLY A 47 1.29 -6.42 7.73
N ASN A 48 1.53 -6.27 6.43
CA ASN A 48 1.76 -4.95 5.83
C ASN A 48 0.61 -3.96 6.00
N ALA A 49 -0.63 -4.44 6.04
CA ALA A 49 -1.80 -3.57 6.11
C ALA A 49 -1.88 -2.82 7.45
N ALA A 50 -1.35 -3.39 8.53
CA ALA A 50 -1.29 -2.74 9.85
C ALA A 50 -0.49 -1.42 9.82
N PHE A 51 0.53 -1.35 8.97
CA PHE A 51 1.43 -0.19 8.81
C PHE A 51 0.96 0.82 7.77
N SER A 52 -0.21 0.61 7.18
CA SER A 52 -0.74 1.53 6.17
C SER A 52 -1.33 2.79 6.82
N GLY A 53 -1.66 3.78 5.98
CA GLY A 53 -2.46 4.92 6.42
C GLY A 53 -3.95 4.61 6.61
N GLY A 54 -4.39 3.34 6.46
CA GLY A 54 -5.81 2.99 6.54
C GLY A 54 -6.65 3.54 5.38
N LEU A 55 -6.01 3.83 4.25
CA LEU A 55 -6.62 4.49 3.10
C LEU A 55 -7.36 3.52 2.19
N PHE A 56 -8.57 3.88 1.76
CA PHE A 56 -9.37 3.11 0.82
C PHE A 56 -9.92 3.99 -0.29
N LEU A 57 -9.59 3.63 -1.53
CA LEU A 57 -10.14 4.21 -2.75
C LEU A 57 -11.19 3.26 -3.34
N PHE A 58 -12.40 3.77 -3.57
CA PHE A 58 -13.54 2.99 -4.05
C PHE A 58 -14.53 3.84 -4.83
N CYS A 59 -15.30 3.19 -5.69
CA CYS A 59 -16.39 3.83 -6.44
C CYS A 59 -17.53 4.28 -5.52
N TYR A 60 -18.18 5.38 -5.86
CA TYR A 60 -19.41 5.88 -5.24
C TYR A 60 -20.16 6.78 -6.23
N ASP A 61 -21.49 6.80 -6.14
CA ASP A 61 -22.34 7.59 -7.04
C ASP A 61 -22.62 9.01 -6.52
N GLY A 62 -22.34 9.27 -5.24
CA GLY A 62 -22.49 10.59 -4.66
C GLY A 62 -22.35 10.61 -3.13
N PRO A 63 -22.75 11.72 -2.49
CA PRO A 63 -22.62 11.93 -1.06
C PRO A 63 -23.26 10.85 -0.19
N ASP A 64 -24.43 10.32 -0.58
CA ASP A 64 -25.18 9.33 0.22
C ASP A 64 -24.39 8.04 0.42
N ASP A 65 -23.63 7.60 -0.60
CA ASP A 65 -22.76 6.44 -0.49
C ASP A 65 -21.64 6.67 0.53
N LEU A 66 -21.00 7.84 0.49
CA LEU A 66 -19.94 8.21 1.43
C LEU A 66 -20.50 8.31 2.86
N MET A 67 -21.66 8.95 3.02
CA MET A 67 -22.34 9.07 4.31
C MET A 67 -22.83 7.74 4.87
N SER A 68 -23.10 6.75 4.03
CA SER A 68 -23.44 5.38 4.49
C SER A 68 -22.26 4.65 5.14
N ILE A 69 -21.04 5.20 5.03
CA ILE A 69 -19.78 4.59 5.47
C ILE A 69 -19.14 5.42 6.59
N THR A 70 -19.22 6.75 6.50
CA THR A 70 -18.58 7.67 7.45
C THR A 70 -19.49 8.00 8.62
N GLU A 71 -19.06 7.66 9.83
CA GLU A 71 -19.76 8.01 11.07
C GLU A 71 -19.08 9.15 11.85
N GLU A 72 -17.83 9.43 11.53
CA GLU A 72 -16.99 10.41 12.22
C GLU A 72 -16.32 11.35 11.22
N PHE A 73 -16.08 12.58 11.64
CA PHE A 73 -15.37 13.61 10.86
C PHE A 73 -14.13 14.04 11.61
N GLU A 74 -13.01 14.15 10.89
CA GLU A 74 -11.81 14.81 11.39
C GLU A 74 -12.10 16.26 11.86
N PRO A 75 -11.32 16.79 12.81
CA PRO A 75 -11.43 18.19 13.21
C PRO A 75 -11.42 19.15 12.02
N GLY A 76 -12.44 20.01 11.93
CA GLY A 76 -12.61 20.98 10.86
C GLY A 76 -13.25 20.44 9.57
N MET A 77 -13.62 19.15 9.52
CA MET A 77 -14.28 18.56 8.34
C MET A 77 -15.80 18.38 8.49
N ARG A 78 -16.35 18.71 9.66
CA ARG A 78 -17.80 18.63 9.88
C ARG A 78 -18.51 19.72 9.09
N ALA A 79 -19.51 19.32 8.32
CA ALA A 79 -20.31 20.20 7.48
C ALA A 79 -21.80 19.81 7.54
N GLU A 80 -22.67 20.72 7.12
CA GLU A 80 -24.12 20.48 7.02
C GLU A 80 -24.47 19.67 5.76
N ARG A 81 -23.67 19.84 4.71
CA ARG A 81 -23.81 19.18 3.42
C ARG A 81 -22.46 18.69 2.91
N ILE A 82 -22.49 17.70 2.03
CA ILE A 82 -21.33 17.22 1.31
C ILE A 82 -21.57 17.41 -0.18
N ASP A 83 -20.58 18.01 -0.84
CA ASP A 83 -20.49 18.08 -2.29
C ASP A 83 -19.41 17.09 -2.74
N ALA A 84 -19.85 15.99 -3.34
CA ALA A 84 -19.00 14.89 -3.78
C ALA A 84 -19.40 14.45 -5.19
N PRO A 85 -18.64 14.82 -6.23
CA PRO A 85 -18.87 14.33 -7.58
C PRO A 85 -18.65 12.81 -7.63
N PRO A 86 -19.41 12.07 -8.46
CA PRO A 86 -19.33 10.62 -8.53
C PRO A 86 -17.94 10.16 -8.94
N TYR A 87 -17.50 9.06 -8.35
CA TYR A 87 -16.33 8.31 -8.79
C TYR A 87 -16.79 6.95 -9.30
N THR A 88 -17.11 6.90 -10.59
CA THR A 88 -17.76 5.74 -11.21
C THR A 88 -16.77 4.60 -11.45
N THR A 89 -17.29 3.40 -11.70
CA THR A 89 -16.50 2.24 -12.15
C THR A 89 -15.63 2.57 -13.37
N ALA A 90 -16.15 3.36 -14.31
CA ALA A 90 -15.41 3.78 -15.50
C ALA A 90 -14.24 4.71 -15.12
N ALA A 91 -14.45 5.68 -14.22
CA ALA A 91 -13.40 6.58 -13.75
C ALA A 91 -12.30 5.83 -13.00
N TYR A 92 -12.66 4.93 -12.09
CA TYR A 92 -11.68 4.15 -11.34
C TYR A 92 -10.90 3.18 -12.24
N THR A 93 -11.59 2.52 -13.19
CA THR A 93 -10.95 1.66 -14.19
C THR A 93 -9.95 2.45 -15.03
N ALA A 94 -10.35 3.62 -15.54
CA ALA A 94 -9.48 4.48 -16.34
C ALA A 94 -8.23 4.92 -15.55
N GLU A 95 -8.39 5.28 -14.27
CA GLU A 95 -7.26 5.65 -13.41
C GLU A 95 -6.29 4.49 -13.16
N LEU A 96 -6.79 3.31 -12.82
CA LEU A 96 -5.95 2.11 -12.63
C LEU A 96 -5.23 1.70 -13.92
N MET A 97 -5.90 1.78 -15.07
CA MET A 97 -5.29 1.51 -16.36
C MET A 97 -4.24 2.56 -16.72
N ALA A 98 -4.50 3.86 -16.47
CA ALA A 98 -3.52 4.91 -16.72
C ALA A 98 -2.25 4.73 -15.86
N MET A 99 -2.39 4.48 -14.56
CA MET A 99 -1.25 4.30 -13.64
C MET A 99 -0.44 3.02 -13.89
N SER A 100 -1.05 2.03 -14.57
CA SER A 100 -0.38 0.81 -15.00
C SER A 100 0.17 0.89 -16.43
N GLU A 101 0.04 2.05 -17.11
CA GLU A 101 0.39 2.23 -18.53
C GLU A 101 -0.37 1.24 -19.44
N GLY A 102 -1.63 0.95 -19.10
CA GLY A 102 -2.51 0.03 -19.83
C GLY A 102 -2.19 -1.45 -19.65
N ARG A 103 -1.29 -1.81 -18.72
CA ARG A 103 -0.79 -3.18 -18.55
C ARG A 103 -1.42 -3.96 -17.41
N ALA A 104 -2.28 -3.34 -16.60
CA ALA A 104 -3.04 -4.08 -15.60
C ALA A 104 -4.01 -5.06 -16.26
N ASP A 105 -4.27 -6.19 -15.60
CA ASP A 105 -5.29 -7.16 -16.03
C ASP A 105 -6.68 -6.51 -15.91
N ALA A 106 -7.28 -6.25 -17.07
CA ALA A 106 -8.57 -5.57 -17.14
C ALA A 106 -9.67 -6.29 -16.35
N ARG A 107 -9.64 -7.63 -16.27
CA ARG A 107 -10.65 -8.39 -15.49
C ARG A 107 -10.51 -8.13 -14.00
N LEU A 108 -9.27 -8.04 -13.51
CA LEU A 108 -9.01 -7.71 -12.10
C LEU A 108 -9.36 -6.24 -11.82
N VAL A 109 -9.03 -5.32 -12.73
CA VAL A 109 -9.38 -3.89 -12.58
C VAL A 109 -10.90 -3.70 -12.50
N THR A 110 -11.65 -4.27 -13.45
CA THR A 110 -13.11 -4.19 -13.46
C THR A 110 -13.70 -4.78 -12.17
N ALA A 111 -13.26 -5.98 -11.77
CA ALA A 111 -13.76 -6.60 -10.55
C ALA A 111 -13.43 -5.80 -9.28
N LEU A 112 -12.27 -5.14 -9.23
CA LEU A 112 -11.89 -4.25 -8.12
C LEU A 112 -12.86 -3.06 -8.04
N ALA A 113 -13.09 -2.39 -9.17
CA ALA A 113 -13.94 -1.21 -9.24
C ALA A 113 -15.42 -1.52 -8.96
N GLU A 114 -15.96 -2.60 -9.52
CA GLU A 114 -17.37 -2.99 -9.31
C GLU A 114 -17.67 -3.42 -7.87
N ARG A 115 -16.70 -4.04 -7.18
CA ARG A 115 -16.90 -4.64 -5.85
C ARG A 115 -16.44 -3.72 -4.71
N SER A 116 -15.83 -2.57 -5.00
CA SER A 116 -15.17 -1.76 -3.98
C SER A 116 -16.16 -1.16 -2.96
N LEU A 117 -17.30 -0.62 -3.41
CA LEU A 117 -18.27 0.03 -2.52
C LEU A 117 -18.90 -0.96 -1.54
N ASP A 118 -19.40 -2.09 -2.05
CA ASP A 118 -19.97 -3.15 -1.20
C ASP A 118 -18.92 -3.70 -0.23
N THR A 119 -17.66 -3.77 -0.64
CA THR A 119 -16.57 -4.23 0.23
C THR A 119 -16.29 -3.26 1.37
N VAL A 120 -16.29 -1.95 1.12
CA VAL A 120 -16.13 -0.96 2.21
C VAL A 120 -17.31 -1.02 3.18
N ARG A 121 -18.54 -1.07 2.66
CA ARG A 121 -19.74 -1.26 3.50
C ARG A 121 -19.67 -2.56 4.32
N TRP A 122 -19.16 -3.63 3.72
CA TRP A 122 -18.94 -4.89 4.42
C TRP A 122 -17.92 -4.72 5.55
N LEU A 123 -16.77 -4.06 5.32
CA LEU A 123 -15.79 -3.73 6.35
C LEU A 123 -16.40 -2.92 7.50
N THR A 124 -17.25 -1.92 7.19
CA THR A 124 -17.98 -1.13 8.20
C THR A 124 -18.85 -2.03 9.08
N ARG A 125 -19.59 -2.98 8.49
CA ARG A 125 -20.38 -3.99 9.25
C ARG A 125 -19.51 -4.92 10.11
N LYS A 126 -18.18 -4.97 9.89
CA LYS A 126 -17.22 -5.70 10.75
C LYS A 126 -16.60 -4.84 11.83
N GLY A 127 -16.99 -3.57 11.91
CA GLY A 127 -16.54 -2.62 12.93
C GLY A 127 -15.36 -1.75 12.51
N VAL A 128 -14.96 -1.75 11.24
CA VAL A 128 -14.04 -0.73 10.72
C VAL A 128 -14.77 0.61 10.67
N ARG A 129 -14.16 1.66 11.18
CA ARG A 129 -14.72 3.02 11.20
C ARG A 129 -13.95 3.89 10.23
N PHE A 130 -14.66 4.66 9.41
CA PHE A 130 -14.07 5.50 8.36
C PHE A 130 -14.41 6.97 8.57
N THR A 131 -13.49 7.83 8.13
CA THR A 131 -13.65 9.27 8.05
C THR A 131 -13.01 9.82 6.77
N PHE A 132 -13.32 11.08 6.45
CA PHE A 132 -12.74 11.75 5.30
C PHE A 132 -11.26 12.06 5.56
N ASN A 133 -10.42 11.79 4.56
CA ASN A 133 -9.02 12.19 4.65
C ASN A 133 -8.88 13.69 4.34
N ARG A 134 -8.45 14.48 5.34
CA ARG A 134 -8.24 15.93 5.23
C ARG A 134 -7.14 16.33 4.25
N THR A 135 -6.11 15.49 4.11
CA THR A 135 -4.90 15.82 3.33
C THR A 135 -5.09 15.68 1.81
N LEU A 136 -6.31 15.33 1.36
CA LEU A 136 -6.62 14.97 -0.03
C LEU A 136 -7.65 15.91 -0.67
N GLY A 137 -7.44 17.21 -0.50
CA GLY A 137 -8.25 18.23 -1.20
C GLY A 137 -9.66 18.39 -0.65
N ALA A 138 -9.97 17.79 0.50
CA ALA A 138 -11.24 17.98 1.17
C ALA A 138 -11.23 19.30 1.95
N THR A 139 -12.16 20.20 1.65
CA THR A 139 -12.23 21.53 2.26
C THR A 139 -13.65 21.84 2.73
N VAL A 140 -13.77 22.49 3.88
CA VAL A 140 -15.06 23.01 4.37
C VAL A 140 -15.14 24.51 4.11
N SER A 141 -16.16 24.93 3.36
CA SER A 141 -16.49 26.33 3.11
C SER A 141 -18.02 26.49 3.11
N ASP A 142 -18.52 27.58 3.70
CA ASP A 142 -19.95 27.89 3.76
C ASP A 142 -20.86 26.74 4.25
N GLY A 143 -20.36 25.96 5.22
CA GLY A 143 -21.09 24.82 5.78
C GLY A 143 -21.15 23.59 4.87
N VAL A 144 -20.42 23.57 3.74
CA VAL A 144 -20.33 22.45 2.80
C VAL A 144 -18.93 21.86 2.81
N LEU A 145 -18.84 20.54 2.96
CA LEU A 145 -17.61 19.79 2.74
C LEU A 145 -17.51 19.45 1.25
N HIS A 146 -16.59 20.11 0.55
CA HIS A 146 -16.27 19.83 -0.84
C HIS A 146 -15.17 18.77 -0.88
N VAL A 147 -15.41 17.68 -1.59
CA VAL A 147 -14.41 16.63 -1.83
C VAL A 147 -14.23 16.41 -3.33
N PRO A 148 -13.00 16.09 -3.80
CA PRO A 148 -12.78 15.77 -5.19
C PRO A 148 -13.38 14.41 -5.58
N ALA A 149 -13.53 14.17 -6.89
CA ALA A 149 -13.84 12.84 -7.40
C ALA A 149 -12.71 11.86 -7.04
N GLY A 150 -13.06 10.66 -6.58
CA GLY A 150 -12.08 9.69 -6.10
C GLY A 150 -11.59 10.01 -4.70
N GLN A 151 -12.43 10.65 -3.88
CA GLN A 151 -12.11 10.91 -2.48
C GLN A 151 -11.74 9.61 -1.76
N ILE A 152 -10.59 9.61 -1.11
CA ILE A 152 -10.11 8.49 -0.32
C ILE A 152 -10.63 8.66 1.10
N LEU A 153 -11.29 7.61 1.61
CA LEU A 153 -11.60 7.52 3.04
C LEU A 153 -10.43 6.87 3.77
N THR A 154 -10.26 7.26 5.02
CA THR A 154 -9.27 6.69 5.94
C THR A 154 -9.96 6.07 7.14
N SER A 155 -9.35 5.08 7.79
CA SER A 155 -9.83 4.64 9.10
C SER A 155 -9.73 5.76 10.13
N THR A 156 -10.62 5.75 11.13
CA THR A 156 -10.52 6.63 12.29
C THR A 156 -9.35 6.19 13.19
N GLY A 157 -8.76 7.15 13.91
CA GLY A 157 -7.61 6.91 14.79
C GLY A 157 -6.67 8.11 14.85
N GLU A 158 -5.68 8.04 15.74
CA GLU A 158 -4.66 9.08 15.88
C GLU A 158 -3.46 8.87 14.94
N GLY A 159 -2.85 9.98 14.50
CA GLY A 159 -1.70 9.95 13.60
C GLY A 159 -2.02 9.50 12.17
N MET A 160 -0.99 9.37 11.33
CA MET A 160 -1.15 9.04 9.90
C MET A 160 -1.05 7.55 9.60
N SER A 161 -0.63 6.71 10.55
CA SER A 161 -0.49 5.26 10.39
C SER A 161 -1.67 4.54 11.05
N ARG A 162 -2.82 4.49 10.35
CA ARG A 162 -4.10 4.01 10.89
C ARG A 162 -4.50 2.61 10.42
N GLY A 163 -3.61 1.92 9.72
CA GLY A 163 -3.85 0.59 9.17
C GLY A 163 -4.25 -0.43 10.23
N PHE A 164 -3.66 -0.37 11.43
CA PHE A 164 -4.00 -1.28 12.51
C PHE A 164 -5.44 -1.10 13.02
N GLU A 165 -6.02 0.09 12.91
CA GLU A 165 -7.44 0.33 13.24
C GLU A 165 -8.42 -0.31 12.24
N VAL A 166 -7.92 -0.75 11.07
CA VAL A 166 -8.66 -1.64 10.16
C VAL A 166 -8.55 -3.09 10.63
N ILE A 167 -7.34 -3.51 11.05
CA ILE A 167 -7.04 -4.91 11.39
C ILE A 167 -7.70 -5.33 12.70
N ARG A 168 -7.63 -4.47 13.73
CA ARG A 168 -8.13 -4.74 15.08
C ARG A 168 -9.62 -5.16 15.11
N PRO A 169 -10.57 -4.45 14.48
CA PRO A 169 -11.96 -4.88 14.45
C PRO A 169 -12.18 -6.16 13.64
N LEU A 170 -11.45 -6.36 12.53
CA LEU A 170 -11.56 -7.58 11.73
C LEU A 170 -11.07 -8.82 12.49
N LEU A 171 -9.94 -8.71 13.20
CA LEU A 171 -9.44 -9.79 14.05
C LEU A 171 -10.49 -10.18 15.11
N ARG A 172 -11.03 -9.20 15.84
CA ARG A 172 -12.09 -9.45 16.82
C ARG A 172 -13.32 -10.09 16.17
N HIS A 173 -13.70 -9.63 14.98
CA HIS A 173 -14.85 -10.19 14.28
C HIS A 173 -14.61 -11.65 13.88
N ALA A 174 -13.43 -11.97 13.33
CA ALA A 174 -13.04 -13.32 12.93
C ALA A 174 -13.09 -14.29 14.12
N GLU A 175 -12.50 -13.91 15.26
CA GLU A 175 -12.54 -14.68 16.51
C GLU A 175 -13.99 -14.91 16.97
N ARG A 176 -14.81 -13.86 16.96
CA ARG A 176 -16.22 -13.91 17.40
C ARG A 176 -17.07 -14.87 16.55
N ILE A 177 -16.81 -15.01 15.25
CA ILE A 177 -17.55 -15.93 14.37
C ILE A 177 -16.93 -17.34 14.31
N GLY A 178 -15.90 -17.60 15.12
CA GLY A 178 -15.29 -18.92 15.24
C GLY A 178 -14.31 -19.27 14.13
N VAL A 179 -13.58 -18.29 13.58
CA VAL A 179 -12.36 -18.56 12.81
C VAL A 179 -11.29 -19.06 13.78
N GLU A 180 -10.76 -20.27 13.57
CA GLU A 180 -9.59 -20.74 14.32
C GLU A 180 -8.35 -20.04 13.78
N ILE A 181 -7.53 -19.46 14.66
CA ILE A 181 -6.27 -18.80 14.29
C ILE A 181 -5.11 -19.51 14.97
N ARG A 182 -4.14 -19.99 14.20
CA ARG A 182 -2.88 -20.55 14.70
C ARG A 182 -1.73 -19.60 14.42
N TRP A 183 -1.14 -19.09 15.49
CA TRP A 183 0.05 -18.24 15.47
C TRP A 183 1.33 -19.09 15.41
N HIS A 184 2.46 -18.47 15.10
CA HIS A 184 3.76 -19.14 14.98
C HIS A 184 3.75 -20.38 14.07
N THR A 185 2.88 -20.36 13.06
CA THR A 185 2.62 -21.50 12.17
C THR A 185 2.93 -21.10 10.73
N PRO A 186 4.22 -21.06 10.34
CA PRO A 186 4.61 -20.74 8.97
C PRO A 186 4.11 -21.79 7.99
N LEU A 187 3.54 -21.35 6.86
CA LEU A 187 3.32 -22.20 5.70
C LEU A 187 4.69 -22.59 5.09
N ALA A 188 4.97 -23.89 4.99
CA ALA A 188 6.18 -24.41 4.36
C ALA A 188 5.93 -24.72 2.88
N ASP A 189 4.92 -25.55 2.60
CA ASP A 189 4.52 -25.91 1.24
C ASP A 189 3.05 -26.36 1.14
N LEU A 190 2.56 -26.53 -0.08
CA LEU A 190 1.23 -27.05 -0.39
C LEU A 190 1.27 -28.58 -0.57
N VAL A 191 0.32 -29.28 0.03
CA VAL A 191 0.16 -30.73 -0.16
C VAL A 191 -0.78 -30.97 -1.33
N ARG A 192 -0.38 -31.89 -2.23
CA ARG A 192 -1.10 -32.20 -3.46
C ARG A 192 -1.42 -33.68 -3.57
N HIS A 193 -2.60 -33.97 -4.11
CA HIS A 193 -3.02 -35.32 -4.49
C HIS A 193 -3.76 -35.24 -5.84
N ASP A 194 -3.35 -36.05 -6.81
CA ASP A 194 -3.92 -36.08 -8.18
C ASP A 194 -4.07 -34.69 -8.81
N GLY A 195 -3.04 -33.85 -8.66
CA GLY A 195 -2.98 -32.51 -9.22
C GLY A 195 -3.72 -31.43 -8.41
N ARG A 196 -4.61 -31.81 -7.49
CA ARG A 196 -5.36 -30.91 -6.58
C ARG A 196 -4.56 -30.59 -5.33
N VAL A 197 -4.68 -29.37 -4.81
CA VAL A 197 -4.22 -28.99 -3.47
C VAL A 197 -5.21 -29.48 -2.41
N THR A 198 -4.73 -30.29 -1.47
CA THR A 198 -5.54 -30.98 -0.44
C THR A 198 -5.11 -30.65 0.99
N GLY A 199 -4.22 -29.69 1.16
CA GLY A 199 -3.72 -29.29 2.47
C GLY A 199 -2.45 -28.48 2.39
N VAL A 200 -1.83 -28.29 3.54
CA VAL A 200 -0.56 -27.57 3.68
C VAL A 200 0.37 -28.34 4.60
N SER A 201 1.67 -28.15 4.40
CA SER A 201 2.70 -28.47 5.39
C SER A 201 3.11 -27.19 6.11
N VAL A 202 3.29 -27.27 7.42
CA VAL A 202 3.60 -26.10 8.26
C VAL A 202 4.89 -26.31 9.06
N GLY A 203 5.43 -25.21 9.61
CA GLY A 203 6.66 -25.26 10.40
C GLY A 203 7.88 -25.51 9.52
N ASP A 204 8.66 -26.51 9.89
CA ASP A 204 9.77 -27.07 9.10
C ASP A 204 9.30 -28.08 8.04
N GLY A 205 7.99 -28.26 7.87
CA GLY A 205 7.37 -29.21 6.95
C GLY A 205 6.96 -30.53 7.61
N GLY A 206 7.20 -30.71 8.92
CA GLY A 206 6.88 -31.95 9.63
C GLY A 206 5.39 -32.18 9.92
N GLU A 207 4.59 -31.12 10.08
CA GLU A 207 3.14 -31.21 10.33
C GLU A 207 2.35 -30.97 9.04
N ILE A 208 1.42 -31.88 8.71
CA ILE A 208 0.52 -31.76 7.57
C ILE A 208 -0.90 -31.47 8.08
N LEU A 209 -1.50 -30.40 7.55
CA LEU A 209 -2.86 -29.98 7.84
C LEU A 209 -3.74 -30.20 6.59
N PRO A 210 -4.73 -31.13 6.64
CA PRO A 210 -5.62 -31.36 5.51
C PRO A 210 -6.59 -30.18 5.31
N ALA A 211 -6.92 -29.89 4.06
CA ALA A 211 -7.84 -28.83 3.66
C ALA A 211 -8.62 -29.20 2.40
N GLY A 212 -9.88 -28.77 2.34
CA GLY A 212 -10.66 -28.81 1.09
C GLY A 212 -10.17 -27.75 0.10
N ALA A 213 -9.70 -26.61 0.60
CA ALA A 213 -9.11 -25.53 -0.19
C ALA A 213 -8.09 -24.73 0.62
N VAL A 214 -7.13 -24.13 -0.07
CA VAL A 214 -6.09 -23.26 0.51
C VAL A 214 -6.10 -21.88 -0.15
N VAL A 215 -6.16 -20.82 0.66
CA VAL A 215 -6.06 -19.43 0.22
C VAL A 215 -4.70 -18.85 0.64
N ILE A 216 -3.87 -18.51 -0.34
CA ILE A 216 -2.61 -17.79 -0.13
C ILE A 216 -2.89 -16.29 0.05
N ALA A 217 -2.71 -15.80 1.27
CA ALA A 217 -2.88 -14.40 1.66
C ALA A 217 -1.64 -13.86 2.40
N SER A 218 -0.46 -14.41 2.08
CA SER A 218 0.79 -14.27 2.84
C SER A 218 1.56 -12.97 2.63
N GLY A 219 1.00 -12.02 1.88
CA GLY A 219 1.72 -10.81 1.46
C GLY A 219 2.68 -11.03 0.29
N GLY A 220 3.47 -9.99 -0.03
CA GLY A 220 4.49 -10.01 -1.07
C GLY A 220 5.82 -10.64 -0.61
N PHE A 221 6.91 -10.20 -1.24
CA PHE A 221 8.27 -10.69 -0.97
C PHE A 221 9.27 -9.62 -0.50
N GLN A 222 8.81 -8.41 -0.19
CA GLN A 222 9.63 -7.25 0.19
C GLN A 222 10.57 -7.52 1.37
N ALA A 223 10.26 -8.42 2.29
CA ALA A 223 11.16 -8.73 3.39
C ALA A 223 12.27 -9.71 3.00
N SER A 224 12.10 -10.47 1.90
CA SER A 224 13.10 -11.44 1.43
C SER A 224 14.26 -10.74 0.74
N ARG A 225 15.44 -10.77 1.37
CA ARG A 225 16.68 -10.24 0.76
C ARG A 225 17.00 -10.92 -0.57
N ALA A 226 16.87 -12.25 -0.62
CA ALA A 226 17.17 -13.03 -1.81
C ALA A 226 16.24 -12.69 -2.98
N LEU A 227 14.92 -12.61 -2.74
CA LEU A 227 13.97 -12.25 -3.80
C LEU A 227 14.10 -10.79 -4.23
N ARG A 228 14.37 -9.87 -3.30
CA ARG A 228 14.70 -8.48 -3.64
C ARG A 228 15.91 -8.39 -4.54
N ARG A 229 17.03 -9.02 -4.17
CA ARG A 229 18.25 -9.03 -4.97
C ARG A 229 17.99 -9.61 -6.36
N ARG A 230 17.26 -10.73 -6.44
CA ARG A 230 16.95 -11.43 -7.69
C ARG A 230 16.09 -10.59 -8.65
N HIS A 231 15.08 -9.90 -8.13
CA HIS A 231 14.06 -9.28 -8.96
C HIS A 231 14.17 -7.75 -9.06
N LEU A 232 14.51 -7.06 -7.97
CA LEU A 232 14.60 -5.59 -7.91
C LEU A 232 16.02 -5.07 -8.15
N GLY A 233 17.04 -5.85 -7.80
CA GLY A 233 18.46 -5.49 -7.95
C GLY A 233 19.23 -5.50 -6.62
N PRO A 234 20.58 -5.49 -6.67
CA PRO A 234 21.43 -5.60 -5.48
C PRO A 234 21.24 -4.45 -4.48
N GLU A 235 20.95 -3.24 -4.95
CA GLU A 235 20.74 -2.07 -4.10
C GLU A 235 19.51 -2.22 -3.20
N TRP A 236 18.52 -3.01 -3.62
CA TRP A 236 17.29 -3.25 -2.87
C TRP A 236 17.45 -4.28 -1.75
N GLU A 237 18.54 -5.05 -1.73
CA GLU A 237 18.75 -6.15 -0.77
C GLU A 237 18.68 -5.68 0.70
N THR A 238 19.23 -4.49 0.98
CA THR A 238 19.30 -3.92 2.33
C THR A 238 18.40 -2.71 2.53
N VAL A 239 17.50 -2.42 1.59
CA VAL A 239 16.58 -1.29 1.67
C VAL A 239 15.73 -1.34 2.95
N ARG A 240 15.40 -0.16 3.50
CA ARG A 240 14.54 -0.02 4.69
C ARG A 240 13.15 -0.58 4.37
N LEU A 241 12.61 -1.41 5.26
CA LEU A 241 11.21 -1.86 5.15
C LEU A 241 10.30 -0.84 5.82
N ARG A 242 9.19 -0.53 5.15
CA ARG A 242 8.11 0.32 5.68
C ARG A 242 6.96 -0.47 6.31
N GLY A 243 7.04 -1.79 6.28
CA GLY A 243 5.99 -2.67 6.78
C GLY A 243 6.56 -3.94 7.42
N THR A 244 5.82 -5.03 7.32
CA THR A 244 6.13 -6.25 8.06
C THR A 244 7.44 -6.91 7.62
N ARG A 245 8.21 -7.40 8.59
CA ARG A 245 9.37 -8.29 8.37
C ARG A 245 8.99 -9.70 7.87
N LEU A 246 7.70 -10.02 7.87
CA LEU A 246 7.20 -11.36 7.59
C LEU A 246 6.85 -11.60 6.10
N ALA A 247 6.77 -10.57 5.26
CA ALA A 247 6.42 -10.77 3.86
C ALA A 247 7.63 -11.24 3.03
N THR A 248 7.97 -12.53 3.12
CA THR A 248 9.17 -13.13 2.52
C THR A 248 8.90 -13.93 1.25
N GLY A 249 7.64 -13.94 0.77
CA GLY A 249 7.26 -14.61 -0.48
C GLY A 249 7.01 -16.12 -0.36
N ASP A 250 7.04 -16.70 0.85
CA ASP A 250 6.93 -18.16 1.06
C ASP A 250 5.68 -18.74 0.40
N GLY A 251 4.51 -18.12 0.61
CA GLY A 251 3.24 -18.56 0.02
C GLY A 251 3.18 -18.36 -1.49
N ILE A 252 3.83 -17.32 -2.03
CA ILE A 252 3.94 -17.12 -3.48
C ILE A 252 4.74 -18.29 -4.07
N LEU A 253 5.91 -18.58 -3.52
CA LEU A 253 6.78 -19.64 -4.01
C LEU A 253 6.12 -21.04 -3.88
N ALA A 254 5.38 -21.29 -2.81
CA ALA A 254 4.61 -22.53 -2.63
C ALA A 254 3.51 -22.66 -3.70
N ALA A 255 2.77 -21.59 -3.99
CA ALA A 255 1.76 -21.59 -5.05
C ALA A 255 2.37 -21.85 -6.44
N LEU A 256 3.52 -21.24 -6.75
CA LEU A 256 4.23 -21.48 -8.01
C LEU A 256 4.70 -22.95 -8.13
N ARG A 257 5.26 -23.53 -7.06
CA ARG A 257 5.61 -24.97 -7.02
C ARG A 257 4.39 -25.87 -7.19
N ALA A 258 3.22 -25.45 -6.71
CA ALA A 258 1.97 -26.18 -6.89
C ALA A 258 1.35 -26.05 -8.30
N GLY A 259 1.97 -25.29 -9.21
CA GLY A 259 1.57 -25.18 -10.61
C GLY A 259 0.83 -23.90 -10.96
N ALA A 260 0.72 -22.93 -10.03
CA ALA A 260 0.22 -21.61 -10.38
C ALA A 260 1.25 -20.84 -11.21
N ALA A 261 0.76 -19.98 -12.12
CA ALA A 261 1.59 -19.12 -12.94
C ALA A 261 1.97 -17.81 -12.23
N GLU A 262 3.09 -17.23 -12.65
CA GLU A 262 3.49 -15.88 -12.27
C GLU A 262 2.62 -14.83 -12.98
N ALA A 263 2.40 -13.69 -12.34
CA ALA A 263 1.77 -12.50 -12.90
C ALA A 263 2.39 -11.21 -12.35
N GLY A 264 2.08 -10.09 -13.03
CA GLY A 264 2.58 -8.77 -12.65
C GLY A 264 4.06 -8.59 -12.94
N VAL A 265 4.67 -7.58 -12.32
CA VAL A 265 6.05 -7.18 -12.63
C VAL A 265 6.92 -7.29 -11.39
N TRP A 266 7.70 -8.35 -11.37
CA TRP A 266 8.58 -8.73 -10.26
C TRP A 266 9.71 -7.73 -10.03
N SER A 267 10.12 -6.99 -11.06
CA SER A 267 11.16 -5.95 -10.99
C SER A 267 10.66 -4.57 -10.55
N ARG A 268 9.40 -4.47 -10.11
CA ARG A 268 8.81 -3.23 -9.62
C ARG A 268 8.11 -3.43 -8.27
N CYS A 269 8.05 -2.34 -7.52
CA CYS A 269 7.53 -2.31 -6.16
C CYS A 269 7.01 -0.91 -5.81
N HIS A 270 6.20 -0.84 -4.76
CA HIS A 270 5.91 0.42 -4.10
C HIS A 270 7.02 0.73 -3.08
N SER A 271 7.68 1.87 -3.27
CA SER A 271 8.64 2.47 -2.33
C SER A 271 8.26 3.91 -2.04
N ALA A 272 8.81 4.56 -1.01
CA ALA A 272 8.71 6.01 -0.82
C ALA A 272 10.02 6.56 -0.23
N ALA A 273 10.22 7.88 -0.31
CA ALA A 273 11.27 8.55 0.47
C ALA A 273 10.95 8.43 1.96
N VAL A 274 11.92 8.06 2.79
CA VAL A 274 11.80 7.98 4.25
C VAL A 274 13.07 8.49 4.93
N ASP A 275 12.93 8.96 6.16
CA ASP A 275 14.08 9.31 7.00
C ASP A 275 14.85 8.02 7.39
N PRO A 276 16.17 7.93 7.14
CA PRO A 276 16.97 6.76 7.49
C PRO A 276 17.09 6.49 9.00
N ALA A 277 16.87 7.49 9.86
CA ALA A 277 16.85 7.33 11.31
C ALA A 277 15.59 6.57 11.80
N MET A 278 14.55 6.48 10.97
CA MET A 278 13.32 5.76 11.30
C MET A 278 13.51 4.24 11.10
N PRO A 279 13.38 3.42 12.15
CA PRO A 279 13.57 1.98 12.05
C PRO A 279 12.40 1.30 11.37
N SER A 280 12.64 0.16 10.72
CA SER A 280 11.57 -0.71 10.26
C SER A 280 10.76 -1.24 11.44
N PRO A 281 9.42 -1.33 11.31
CA PRO A 281 8.57 -1.69 12.43
C PRO A 281 8.78 -3.16 12.82
N GLN A 282 8.72 -3.45 14.12
CA GLN A 282 8.96 -4.79 14.67
C GLN A 282 7.68 -5.59 14.95
N ARG A 283 6.55 -4.89 15.15
CA ARG A 283 5.22 -5.43 15.48
C ARG A 283 4.13 -4.51 14.93
N SER A 284 2.90 -4.98 14.82
CA SER A 284 1.80 -4.30 14.11
C SER A 284 1.37 -2.94 14.65
N GLU A 285 1.49 -2.71 15.96
CA GLU A 285 1.19 -1.41 16.58
C GLU A 285 2.36 -0.40 16.50
N ALA A 286 3.52 -0.81 15.98
CA ALA A 286 4.67 0.09 15.86
C ALA A 286 4.48 1.07 14.69
N SER A 287 4.90 2.32 14.89
CA SER A 287 4.95 3.31 13.81
C SER A 287 5.94 2.87 12.73
N PRO A 288 5.51 2.78 11.46
CA PRO A 288 6.43 2.55 10.36
C PRO A 288 7.24 3.82 10.04
N PRO A 289 8.36 3.70 9.29
CA PRO A 289 8.99 4.84 8.64
C PRO A 289 7.96 5.61 7.80
N PHE A 290 7.63 6.80 8.28
CA PHE A 290 6.70 7.71 7.65
C PHE A 290 7.29 8.18 6.31
N PRO A 291 6.51 8.19 5.22
CA PRO A 291 6.99 8.79 3.98
C PRO A 291 7.25 10.28 4.16
N LEU A 292 8.37 10.74 3.64
CA LEU A 292 8.58 12.17 3.43
C LEU A 292 7.66 12.59 2.27
N HIS A 293 6.57 13.26 2.62
CA HIS A 293 5.58 13.73 1.65
C HIS A 293 5.83 15.18 1.23
N GLY A 294 6.90 15.80 1.75
CA GLY A 294 7.22 17.21 1.54
C GLY A 294 7.80 17.50 0.16
N PHE A 295 8.33 16.50 -0.56
CA PHE A 295 9.05 16.64 -1.83
C PHE A 295 8.42 17.65 -2.82
N TRP A 296 7.09 17.71 -2.93
CA TRP A 296 6.40 18.62 -3.86
C TRP A 296 6.50 20.10 -3.48
N LEU A 297 6.77 20.43 -2.21
CA LEU A 297 7.00 21.79 -1.71
C LEU A 297 8.47 22.23 -1.79
N GLY A 298 9.37 21.34 -2.20
CA GLY A 298 10.81 21.59 -2.23
C GLY A 298 11.46 21.01 -3.47
N VAL A 299 12.74 20.67 -3.34
CA VAL A 299 13.53 19.96 -4.36
C VAL A 299 14.26 18.77 -3.76
N LEU A 300 14.48 17.72 -4.54
CA LEU A 300 15.28 16.56 -4.14
C LEU A 300 16.70 16.71 -4.68
N ILE A 301 17.69 16.69 -3.79
CA ILE A 301 19.10 16.84 -4.11
C ILE A 301 19.86 15.55 -3.82
N ASN A 302 20.60 15.03 -4.79
CA ASN A 302 21.47 13.88 -4.60
C ASN A 302 22.80 14.24 -3.90
N ARG A 303 23.67 13.26 -3.67
CA ARG A 303 24.99 13.46 -3.05
C ARG A 303 25.93 14.39 -3.82
N ASP A 304 25.72 14.57 -5.11
CA ASP A 304 26.51 15.46 -5.96
C ASP A 304 26.01 16.92 -5.93
N GLY A 305 24.93 17.21 -5.21
CA GLY A 305 24.36 18.55 -5.11
C GLY A 305 23.43 18.90 -6.28
N GLU A 306 22.88 17.90 -6.97
CA GLU A 306 22.09 18.04 -8.20
C GLU A 306 20.65 17.53 -8.02
N ARG A 307 19.72 18.14 -8.77
CA ARG A 307 18.35 17.62 -8.91
C ARG A 307 18.32 16.45 -9.90
N PHE A 308 17.39 15.53 -9.71
CA PHE A 308 17.35 14.28 -10.50
C PHE A 308 15.94 13.75 -10.82
N VAL A 309 14.89 14.42 -10.34
CA VAL A 309 13.49 14.03 -10.60
C VAL A 309 12.60 15.27 -10.66
N ASP A 310 11.48 15.18 -11.36
CA ASP A 310 10.39 16.15 -11.22
C ASP A 310 9.66 15.89 -9.90
N GLU A 311 9.82 16.80 -8.95
CA GLU A 311 9.22 16.70 -7.62
C GLU A 311 7.75 17.15 -7.59
N GLY A 312 7.23 17.72 -8.67
CA GLY A 312 5.83 18.17 -8.76
C GLY A 312 5.14 17.72 -10.04
N PRO A 313 5.07 16.42 -10.38
CA PRO A 313 4.42 15.96 -11.62
C PRO A 313 2.89 15.86 -11.52
N GLY A 314 2.33 16.21 -10.35
CA GLY A 314 0.90 16.14 -10.03
C GLY A 314 0.69 15.88 -8.53
N PRO A 315 -0.55 15.61 -8.09
CA PRO A 315 -0.88 15.46 -6.67
C PRO A 315 0.04 14.46 -5.94
N TRP A 316 0.55 14.86 -4.77
CA TRP A 316 1.58 14.10 -4.05
C TRP A 316 1.13 12.67 -3.72
N VAL A 317 -0.14 12.45 -3.36
CA VAL A 317 -0.73 11.14 -3.03
C VAL A 317 -0.66 10.14 -4.18
N LYS A 318 -0.51 10.62 -5.42
CA LYS A 318 -0.39 9.78 -6.62
C LYS A 318 1.05 9.63 -7.10
N ASN A 319 2.02 10.31 -6.47
CA ASN A 319 3.39 10.43 -6.98
C ASN A 319 4.49 10.14 -5.93
N TYR A 320 4.18 10.11 -4.63
CA TYR A 320 5.17 9.85 -3.59
C TYR A 320 5.87 8.49 -3.73
N SER A 321 5.19 7.52 -4.36
CA SER A 321 5.71 6.19 -4.65
C SER A 321 6.96 6.22 -5.57
N LYS A 322 7.00 7.20 -6.48
CA LYS A 322 8.05 7.38 -7.49
C LYS A 322 9.35 7.90 -6.87
N MET A 323 9.24 8.68 -5.79
CA MET A 323 10.39 9.33 -5.15
C MET A 323 11.37 8.30 -4.59
N GLY A 324 10.87 7.26 -3.91
CA GLY A 324 11.73 6.19 -3.39
C GLY A 324 12.51 5.48 -4.52
N LYS A 325 11.86 5.23 -5.66
CA LYS A 325 12.53 4.61 -6.82
C LYS A 325 13.55 5.53 -7.46
N ALA A 326 13.26 6.83 -7.58
CA ALA A 326 14.19 7.81 -8.12
C ALA A 326 15.46 7.91 -7.25
N ILE A 327 15.29 7.91 -5.92
CA ILE A 327 16.39 7.93 -4.93
C ILE A 327 17.28 6.69 -5.07
N MET A 328 16.71 5.51 -5.33
CA MET A 328 17.52 4.28 -5.53
C MET A 328 18.49 4.37 -6.70
N GLY A 329 18.21 5.21 -7.70
CA GLY A 329 19.11 5.44 -8.84
C GLY A 329 20.21 6.47 -8.58
N GLN A 330 20.24 7.11 -7.41
CA GLN A 330 21.21 8.15 -7.07
C GLN A 330 22.46 7.59 -6.38
N PRO A 331 23.61 8.30 -6.43
CA PRO A 331 24.80 7.91 -5.70
C PRO A 331 24.51 7.70 -4.21
N GLY A 332 24.85 6.52 -3.68
CA GLY A 332 24.58 6.14 -2.30
C GLY A 332 23.12 5.74 -1.99
N CYS A 333 22.24 5.69 -3.00
CA CYS A 333 20.80 5.43 -2.86
C CYS A 333 20.11 6.38 -1.85
N GLU A 334 20.54 7.64 -1.85
CA GLU A 334 20.10 8.65 -0.89
C GLU A 334 20.03 10.04 -1.54
N ALA A 335 19.23 10.90 -0.91
CA ALA A 335 18.99 12.27 -1.33
C ALA A 335 18.64 13.14 -0.12
N PHE A 336 18.40 14.42 -0.36
CA PHE A 336 17.93 15.39 0.62
C PHE A 336 16.73 16.16 0.04
N GLU A 337 15.60 16.18 0.75
CA GLU A 337 14.51 17.12 0.45
C GLU A 337 14.89 18.49 1.02
N ILE A 338 15.07 19.49 0.15
CA ILE A 338 15.47 20.84 0.55
C ILE A 338 14.29 21.81 0.40
N PHE A 339 14.12 22.60 1.44
CA PHE A 339 13.10 23.62 1.62
C PHE A 339 13.73 24.94 2.05
N ASP A 340 12.95 26.01 1.90
CA ASP A 340 13.25 27.30 2.50
C ASP A 340 12.28 27.58 3.65
N ARG A 341 12.42 28.72 4.33
CA ARG A 341 11.57 29.04 5.49
C ARG A 341 10.06 28.99 5.19
N ARG A 342 9.63 29.30 3.96
CA ARG A 342 8.20 29.37 3.59
C ARG A 342 7.60 27.98 3.54
N THR A 343 8.29 27.07 2.85
CA THR A 343 7.78 25.72 2.60
C THR A 343 8.06 24.77 3.76
N ALA A 344 9.16 24.96 4.49
CA ALA A 344 9.54 24.13 5.63
C ALA A 344 8.48 24.11 6.76
N ALA A 345 7.79 25.23 7.00
CA ALA A 345 6.74 25.30 8.01
C ALA A 345 5.58 24.34 7.72
N ARG A 346 5.15 24.24 6.45
CA ARG A 346 4.10 23.30 6.03
C ARG A 346 4.57 21.84 6.13
N VAL A 347 5.85 21.59 5.86
CA VAL A 347 6.42 20.25 5.86
C VAL A 347 6.53 19.68 7.28
N ALA A 348 7.00 20.46 8.24
CA ALA A 348 7.19 20.02 9.62
C ALA A 348 5.87 19.55 10.27
N ASP A 349 4.76 20.23 9.98
CA ASP A 349 3.46 19.96 10.59
C ASP A 349 2.74 18.76 9.95
N GLU A 350 2.88 18.57 8.63
CA GLU A 350 2.01 17.64 7.88
C GLU A 350 2.76 16.49 7.17
N PHE A 351 4.02 16.68 6.79
CA PHE A 351 4.67 15.85 5.76
C PHE A 351 6.03 15.26 6.13
N ALA A 352 6.62 15.66 7.26
CA ALA A 352 7.89 15.12 7.76
C ALA A 352 7.72 14.05 8.85
N GLY A 353 6.55 13.97 9.51
CA GLY A 353 6.35 13.07 10.64
C GLY A 353 7.39 13.32 11.73
N ALA A 354 8.10 12.28 12.16
CA ALA A 354 9.18 12.36 13.16
C ALA A 354 10.58 12.57 12.56
N ALA A 355 10.69 12.91 11.26
CA ALA A 355 11.96 13.11 10.60
C ALA A 355 12.75 14.29 11.20
N VAL A 356 14.07 14.19 11.20
CA VAL A 356 14.94 15.19 11.86
C VAL A 356 15.41 16.24 10.85
N PRO A 357 15.03 17.52 11.00
CA PRO A 357 15.46 18.57 10.07
C PRO A 357 16.92 18.96 10.27
N ILE A 358 17.61 19.25 9.16
CA ILE A 358 18.95 19.81 9.11
C ILE A 358 18.85 21.25 8.62
N THR A 359 19.16 22.22 9.47
CA THR A 359 18.85 23.64 9.21
C THR A 359 20.10 24.51 9.05
N ALA A 360 20.14 25.42 8.08
CA ALA A 360 21.22 26.41 8.00
C ALA A 360 20.72 27.76 7.51
N HIS A 361 21.43 28.84 7.85
CA HIS A 361 21.07 30.19 7.39
C HIS A 361 21.63 30.53 6.00
N THR A 362 22.48 29.69 5.43
CA THR A 362 23.08 29.88 4.10
C THR A 362 23.13 28.55 3.35
N VAL A 363 23.09 28.59 2.02
CA VAL A 363 23.21 27.39 1.17
C VAL A 363 24.55 26.67 1.37
N PRO A 364 25.72 27.35 1.43
CA PRO A 364 26.98 26.69 1.75
C PRO A 364 26.99 26.02 3.13
N GLY A 365 26.40 26.67 4.15
CA GLY A 365 26.28 26.08 5.48
C GLY A 365 25.35 24.86 5.50
N LEU A 366 24.29 24.85 4.68
CA LEU A 366 23.46 23.67 4.51
C LEU A 366 24.26 22.55 3.85
N ALA A 367 24.97 22.86 2.77
CA ALA A 367 25.77 21.91 2.00
C ALA A 367 26.81 21.18 2.86
N GLU A 368 27.52 21.93 3.72
CA GLU A 368 28.46 21.39 4.70
C GLU A 368 27.77 20.39 5.65
N ARG A 369 26.61 20.78 6.21
CA ARG A 369 25.87 19.95 7.16
C ARG A 369 25.31 18.65 6.57
N ILE A 370 24.91 18.66 5.30
CA ILE A 370 24.38 17.47 4.60
C ILE A 370 25.46 16.70 3.83
N GLY A 371 26.69 17.24 3.78
CA GLY A 371 27.82 16.61 3.12
C GLY A 371 27.70 16.54 1.59
N VAL A 372 27.26 17.64 0.96
CA VAL A 372 27.23 17.79 -0.52
C VAL A 372 28.15 18.94 -0.97
N PRO A 373 28.62 18.97 -2.23
CA PRO A 373 29.50 20.05 -2.70
C PRO A 373 28.79 21.40 -2.72
N ALA A 374 29.26 22.37 -1.91
CA ALA A 374 28.63 23.67 -1.72
C ALA A 374 28.42 24.45 -3.04
N ASP A 375 29.43 24.48 -3.90
CA ASP A 375 29.36 25.18 -5.19
C ASP A 375 28.34 24.54 -6.14
N ARG A 376 28.18 23.21 -6.11
CA ARG A 376 27.19 22.52 -6.94
C ARG A 376 25.78 22.78 -6.42
N LEU A 377 25.56 22.64 -5.11
CA LEU A 377 24.25 22.93 -4.51
C LEU A 377 23.81 24.38 -4.78
N ALA A 378 24.72 25.35 -4.58
CA ALA A 378 24.43 26.75 -4.86
C ALA A 378 24.00 26.98 -6.30
N ARG A 379 24.75 26.46 -7.28
CA ARG A 379 24.38 26.55 -8.71
C ARG A 379 23.05 25.87 -9.02
N THR A 380 22.79 24.71 -8.43
CA THR A 380 21.54 23.97 -8.63
C THR A 380 20.34 24.79 -8.13
N LEU A 381 20.41 25.34 -6.92
CA LEU A 381 19.34 26.17 -6.36
C LEU A 381 19.19 27.50 -7.11
N GLU A 382 20.28 28.16 -7.50
CA GLU A 382 20.22 29.38 -8.32
C GLU A 382 19.57 29.13 -9.69
N THR A 383 19.89 28.00 -10.32
CA THR A 383 19.30 27.60 -11.61
C THR A 383 17.81 27.32 -11.45
N PHE A 384 17.44 26.56 -10.42
CA PHE A 384 16.04 26.29 -10.09
C PHE A 384 15.26 27.58 -9.81
N ASN A 385 15.76 28.44 -8.93
CA ASN A 385 15.11 29.69 -8.55
C ASN A 385 14.89 30.62 -9.74
N ARG A 386 15.82 30.66 -10.69
CA ARG A 386 15.70 31.45 -11.93
C ARG A 386 14.67 30.88 -12.90
N ALA A 387 14.48 29.56 -12.88
CA ALA A 387 13.51 28.87 -13.70
C ALA A 387 12.09 28.94 -13.12
N CYS A 388 11.93 29.28 -11.84
CA CYS A 388 10.63 29.46 -11.21
C CYS A 388 9.87 30.69 -11.76
N PRO A 389 8.53 30.63 -11.87
CA PRO A 389 7.72 31.82 -12.12
C PRO A 389 7.93 32.90 -11.05
N PRO A 390 7.74 34.19 -11.37
CA PRO A 390 7.83 35.26 -10.38
C PRO A 390 6.74 35.14 -9.30
N GLY A 391 7.02 35.64 -8.10
CA GLY A 391 6.09 35.60 -6.96
C GLY A 391 6.41 34.50 -5.93
N ASP A 392 5.66 34.50 -4.83
CA ASP A 392 5.96 33.70 -3.63
C ASP A 392 4.87 32.67 -3.27
N ASP A 393 3.75 32.70 -3.97
CA ASP A 393 2.62 31.80 -3.77
C ASP A 393 2.95 30.36 -4.18
N ILE A 394 2.34 29.42 -3.45
CA ILE A 394 2.44 27.99 -3.72
C ILE A 394 1.13 27.59 -4.39
N ALA A 395 1.15 27.46 -5.71
CA ALA A 395 -0.02 27.18 -6.55
C ALA A 395 0.29 26.10 -7.59
N GLU A 396 -0.71 25.33 -7.98
CA GLU A 396 -0.56 24.11 -8.80
C GLU A 396 -0.06 24.43 -10.21
N GLU A 397 -0.51 25.52 -10.81
CA GLU A 397 -0.18 25.97 -12.16
C GLU A 397 1.27 26.45 -12.32
N ARG A 398 2.01 26.61 -11.22
CA ARG A 398 3.38 27.13 -11.24
C ARG A 398 4.37 26.02 -11.60
N GLY A 399 4.88 26.05 -12.82
CA GLY A 399 5.95 25.16 -13.29
C GLY A 399 7.24 25.91 -13.64
N THR A 400 8.38 25.25 -13.53
CA THR A 400 9.68 25.81 -13.97
C THR A 400 9.81 25.81 -15.50
N VAL A 401 10.55 26.77 -16.05
CA VAL A 401 10.84 26.85 -17.51
C VAL A 401 12.34 26.78 -17.78
N GLY A 402 12.76 25.97 -18.74
CA GLY A 402 14.15 25.94 -19.23
C GLY A 402 15.15 25.25 -18.31
N VAL A 403 14.69 24.38 -17.40
CA VAL A 403 15.52 23.56 -16.52
C VAL A 403 15.15 22.08 -16.67
N ASP A 404 16.15 21.20 -16.55
CA ASP A 404 15.99 19.75 -16.54
C ASP A 404 16.62 19.18 -15.25
N PRO A 405 15.93 18.33 -14.47
CA PRO A 405 14.52 17.97 -14.63
C PRO A 405 13.58 19.17 -14.42
N PRO A 406 12.40 19.21 -15.06
CA PRO A 406 11.40 20.23 -14.73
C PRO A 406 10.89 20.03 -13.30
N LYS A 407 10.29 21.06 -12.72
CA LYS A 407 9.30 20.93 -11.64
C LYS A 407 7.98 21.41 -12.21
N SER A 408 7.08 20.48 -12.53
CA SER A 408 5.90 20.77 -13.36
C SER A 408 4.84 21.60 -12.63
N HIS A 409 4.74 21.45 -11.32
CA HIS A 409 3.74 22.11 -10.45
C HIS A 409 4.36 22.58 -9.12
N TRP A 410 3.72 23.57 -8.48
CA TRP A 410 4.13 24.16 -7.19
C TRP A 410 5.59 24.67 -7.15
N ALA A 411 6.11 25.15 -8.28
CA ALA A 411 7.43 25.74 -8.38
C ALA A 411 7.47 27.12 -7.71
N THR A 412 8.15 27.18 -6.56
CA THR A 412 8.43 28.40 -5.81
C THR A 412 9.94 28.49 -5.55
N PRO A 413 10.58 29.66 -5.70
CA PRO A 413 11.99 29.82 -5.38
C PRO A 413 12.30 29.37 -3.95
N LEU A 414 13.48 28.79 -3.74
CA LEU A 414 14.04 28.45 -2.43
C LEU A 414 15.21 29.41 -2.16
N ASP A 415 14.89 30.63 -1.76
CA ASP A 415 15.85 31.74 -1.58
C ASP A 415 15.76 32.44 -0.21
N ARG A 416 14.89 31.96 0.70
CA ARG A 416 14.69 32.58 2.02
C ARG A 416 15.18 31.71 3.17
N PRO A 417 16.22 32.14 3.92
CA PRO A 417 16.69 31.39 5.07
C PRO A 417 15.70 31.42 6.25
N PRO A 418 15.80 30.45 7.19
CA PRO A 418 16.72 29.32 7.12
C PRO A 418 16.29 28.30 6.05
N PHE A 419 17.29 27.66 5.44
CA PHE A 419 17.10 26.49 4.59
C PHE A 419 17.03 25.25 5.47
N VAL A 420 16.14 24.32 5.11
CA VAL A 420 15.89 23.10 5.86
C VAL A 420 16.03 21.92 4.91
N ALA A 421 16.78 20.91 5.32
CA ALA A 421 16.90 19.65 4.61
C ALA A 421 16.40 18.47 5.46
N TYR A 422 15.80 17.48 4.82
CA TYR A 422 15.54 16.17 5.41
C TYR A 422 16.29 15.10 4.63
N HIS A 423 17.03 14.24 5.33
CA HIS A 423 17.73 13.11 4.71
C HIS A 423 16.71 12.08 4.26
N ALA A 424 16.80 11.66 3.00
CA ALA A 424 15.86 10.75 2.37
C ALA A 424 16.58 9.53 1.80
N ILE A 425 16.12 8.34 2.20
CA ILE A 425 16.46 7.07 1.56
C ILE A 425 15.18 6.43 1.00
N ALA A 426 15.31 5.39 0.19
CA ALA A 426 14.15 4.59 -0.19
C ALA A 426 13.70 3.68 0.95
N GLY A 427 12.39 3.67 1.19
CA GLY A 427 11.70 2.70 2.02
C GLY A 427 10.77 1.83 1.17
N LEU A 428 10.97 0.51 1.20
CA LEU A 428 10.18 -0.47 0.46
C LEU A 428 8.92 -0.87 1.23
N THR A 429 7.77 -0.82 0.55
CA THR A 429 6.47 -1.17 1.13
C THR A 429 5.98 -2.54 0.65
N PHE A 430 5.84 -2.75 -0.66
CA PHE A 430 5.35 -4.02 -1.21
C PHE A 430 5.78 -4.26 -2.66
N SER A 431 5.79 -5.53 -3.09
CA SER A 431 6.11 -5.98 -4.45
C SER A 431 4.89 -6.04 -5.38
N PHE A 432 5.11 -5.88 -6.70
CA PHE A 432 4.04 -5.95 -7.70
C PHE A 432 3.92 -7.30 -8.44
N GLY A 433 4.91 -8.17 -8.31
CA GLY A 433 4.88 -9.54 -8.84
C GLY A 433 4.29 -10.54 -7.85
N GLY A 434 3.62 -11.57 -8.36
CA GLY A 434 3.05 -12.63 -7.53
C GLY A 434 2.31 -13.69 -8.35
N VAL A 435 1.37 -14.37 -7.71
CA VAL A 435 0.54 -15.43 -8.31
C VAL A 435 -0.50 -14.85 -9.27
N ARG A 436 -0.70 -15.50 -10.42
CA ARG A 436 -1.79 -15.21 -11.35
C ARG A 436 -3.12 -15.72 -10.80
N ILE A 437 -4.14 -14.88 -10.83
CA ILE A 437 -5.49 -15.23 -10.36
C ILE A 437 -6.58 -14.82 -11.34
N ASP A 438 -7.75 -15.45 -11.22
CA ASP A 438 -9.00 -14.91 -11.76
C ASP A 438 -9.63 -13.89 -10.80
N PRO A 439 -10.69 -13.15 -11.21
CA PRO A 439 -11.38 -12.20 -10.34
C PRO A 439 -12.00 -12.77 -9.06
N ASP A 440 -12.18 -14.09 -8.98
CA ASP A 440 -12.77 -14.76 -7.81
C ASP A 440 -11.70 -15.34 -6.87
N GLY A 441 -10.42 -15.11 -7.19
CA GLY A 441 -9.26 -15.48 -6.39
C GLY A 441 -8.72 -16.88 -6.67
N ARG A 442 -9.19 -17.59 -7.70
CA ARG A 442 -8.61 -18.91 -8.07
C ARG A 442 -7.21 -18.70 -8.62
N ALA A 443 -6.23 -19.44 -8.11
CA ALA A 443 -4.89 -19.44 -8.69
C ALA A 443 -4.93 -20.10 -10.07
N LEU A 444 -4.30 -19.49 -11.07
CA LEU A 444 -4.34 -19.95 -12.45
C LEU A 444 -3.00 -20.55 -12.87
N ALA A 445 -3.03 -21.66 -13.59
CA ALA A 445 -1.88 -22.21 -14.30
C ALA A 445 -1.53 -21.36 -15.54
N ALA A 446 -0.44 -21.73 -16.23
CA ALA A 446 0.08 -20.97 -17.37
C ALA A 446 -0.93 -20.88 -18.54
N ASP A 447 -1.73 -21.93 -18.74
CA ASP A 447 -2.79 -22.01 -19.75
C ASP A 447 -4.08 -21.27 -19.34
N GLY A 448 -4.12 -20.68 -18.14
CA GLY A 448 -5.27 -19.96 -17.59
C GLY A 448 -6.32 -20.84 -16.91
N THR A 449 -6.10 -22.16 -16.80
CA THR A 449 -6.97 -23.06 -16.03
C THR A 449 -6.76 -22.87 -14.53
N PRO A 450 -7.82 -22.98 -13.70
CA PRO A 450 -7.66 -22.97 -12.25
C PRO A 450 -6.84 -24.17 -11.74
N VAL A 451 -5.91 -23.92 -10.81
CA VAL A 451 -5.25 -24.97 -10.03
C VAL A 451 -6.24 -25.47 -8.97
N PRO A 452 -6.71 -26.73 -9.03
CA PRO A 452 -7.80 -27.18 -8.16
C PRO A 452 -7.45 -27.08 -6.67
N GLY A 453 -8.34 -26.48 -5.89
CA GLY A 453 -8.18 -26.30 -4.44
C GLY A 453 -7.24 -25.15 -4.04
N LEU A 454 -6.66 -24.42 -4.99
CA LEU A 454 -5.72 -23.33 -4.73
C LEU A 454 -6.29 -21.96 -5.09
N TYR A 455 -6.20 -21.05 -4.12
CA TYR A 455 -6.61 -19.66 -4.24
C TYR A 455 -5.49 -18.73 -3.79
N ALA A 456 -5.50 -17.50 -4.26
CA ALA A 456 -4.59 -16.46 -3.81
C ALA A 456 -5.26 -15.08 -3.88
N ALA A 457 -4.83 -14.15 -3.04
CA ALA A 457 -5.35 -12.79 -3.04
C ALA A 457 -4.35 -11.76 -2.48
N GLY A 458 -4.68 -10.49 -2.65
CA GLY A 458 -3.96 -9.38 -2.04
C GLY A 458 -2.58 -9.17 -2.64
N GLU A 459 -1.58 -9.02 -1.78
CA GLU A 459 -0.20 -8.72 -2.20
C GLU A 459 0.58 -9.97 -2.64
N ALA A 460 0.05 -11.17 -2.39
CA ALA A 460 0.60 -12.40 -2.93
C ALA A 460 0.33 -12.56 -4.44
N THR A 461 -0.48 -11.69 -5.04
CA THR A 461 -0.86 -11.75 -6.45
C THR A 461 -0.27 -10.61 -7.26
N GLY A 462 -0.07 -10.88 -8.56
CA GLY A 462 0.33 -9.88 -9.54
C GLY A 462 -0.81 -9.49 -10.49
N GLY A 463 -0.56 -8.50 -11.34
CA GLY A 463 -1.43 -8.15 -12.45
C GLY A 463 -2.26 -6.87 -12.29
N LEU A 464 -2.35 -6.29 -11.10
CA LEU A 464 -3.09 -5.03 -10.88
C LEU A 464 -2.21 -3.79 -10.97
N PHE A 465 -0.98 -3.85 -10.46
CA PHE A 465 -0.07 -2.72 -10.40
C PHE A 465 1.16 -3.00 -11.24
N HIS A 466 1.70 -1.96 -11.88
CA HIS A 466 2.85 -2.10 -12.76
C HIS A 466 3.88 -0.98 -12.57
N GLY A 467 3.61 0.25 -13.02
CA GLY A 467 4.52 1.38 -12.80
C GLY A 467 4.30 2.06 -11.47
N ASP A 468 3.04 2.23 -11.14
CA ASP A 468 2.57 2.89 -9.94
C ASP A 468 1.27 2.25 -9.44
N TYR A 469 0.72 2.76 -8.35
CA TYR A 469 -0.60 2.43 -7.86
C TYR A 469 -1.30 3.66 -7.25
N PRO A 470 -2.64 3.79 -7.38
CA PRO A 470 -3.35 4.87 -6.73
C PRO A 470 -3.38 4.65 -5.21
N GLY A 471 -3.15 5.73 -4.45
CA GLY A 471 -3.29 5.71 -2.99
C GLY A 471 -4.63 5.08 -2.58
N GLY A 472 -4.61 4.20 -1.58
CA GLY A 472 -5.79 3.48 -1.10
C GLY A 472 -6.25 2.28 -1.94
N ALA A 473 -5.78 2.11 -3.18
CA ALA A 473 -6.17 0.94 -4.01
C ALA A 473 -5.56 -0.38 -3.51
N ALA A 474 -4.40 -0.34 -2.83
CA ALA A 474 -3.74 -1.54 -2.33
C ALA A 474 -4.54 -2.24 -1.20
N LEU A 475 -5.09 -1.47 -0.25
CA LEU A 475 -5.98 -2.02 0.78
C LEU A 475 -7.32 -2.46 0.19
N MET A 476 -7.83 -1.71 -0.80
CA MET A 476 -9.04 -2.11 -1.51
C MET A 476 -8.87 -3.45 -2.22
N ARG A 477 -7.76 -3.65 -2.95
CA ARG A 477 -7.37 -4.94 -3.54
C ARG A 477 -7.33 -6.04 -2.48
N ALA A 478 -6.69 -5.77 -1.35
CA ALA A 478 -6.55 -6.75 -0.28
C ALA A 478 -7.92 -7.23 0.24
N ALA A 479 -8.85 -6.30 0.49
CA ALA A 479 -10.18 -6.61 0.99
C ALA A 479 -11.09 -7.27 -0.06
N VAL A 480 -11.16 -6.70 -1.28
CA VAL A 480 -12.02 -7.21 -2.37
C VAL A 480 -11.65 -8.63 -2.76
N PHE A 481 -10.37 -8.87 -3.08
CA PHE A 481 -9.95 -10.20 -3.53
C PHE A 481 -9.82 -11.18 -2.38
N GLY A 482 -9.49 -10.73 -1.17
CA GLY A 482 -9.52 -11.58 0.03
C GLY A 482 -10.95 -12.11 0.26
N ARG A 483 -11.93 -11.21 0.30
CA ARG A 483 -13.34 -11.56 0.48
C ARG A 483 -13.83 -12.48 -0.64
N ALA A 484 -13.48 -12.21 -1.88
CA ALA A 484 -13.83 -13.06 -3.03
C ALA A 484 -13.22 -14.47 -2.90
N ALA A 485 -11.91 -14.58 -2.68
CA ALA A 485 -11.21 -15.85 -2.56
C ALA A 485 -11.78 -16.73 -1.44
N GLY A 486 -12.04 -16.15 -0.26
CA GLY A 486 -12.63 -16.89 0.86
C GLY A 486 -14.03 -17.43 0.55
N ARG A 487 -14.89 -16.61 -0.06
CA ARG A 487 -16.25 -17.02 -0.43
C ARG A 487 -16.23 -18.11 -1.51
N THR A 488 -15.37 -17.97 -2.51
CA THR A 488 -15.24 -18.95 -3.60
C THR A 488 -14.67 -20.26 -3.11
N ALA A 489 -13.65 -20.23 -2.24
CA ALA A 489 -13.08 -21.42 -1.61
C ALA A 489 -14.11 -22.16 -0.76
N ALA A 490 -14.87 -21.43 0.07
CA ALA A 490 -15.95 -22.03 0.86
C ALA A 490 -17.05 -22.65 0.00
N ALA A 491 -17.49 -21.95 -1.06
CA ALA A 491 -18.52 -22.47 -1.95
C ALA A 491 -18.10 -23.76 -2.67
N GLN A 492 -16.83 -23.85 -3.12
CA GLN A 492 -16.30 -25.06 -3.73
C GLN A 492 -16.30 -26.21 -2.72
N VAL A 493 -15.76 -25.97 -1.53
CA VAL A 493 -15.60 -26.97 -0.48
C VAL A 493 -16.93 -27.48 0.07
N LEU A 494 -17.98 -26.65 0.09
CA LEU A 494 -19.32 -27.05 0.54
C LEU A 494 -20.15 -27.75 -0.55
N SER A 495 -19.70 -27.70 -1.81
CA SER A 495 -20.35 -28.38 -2.95
C SER A 495 -19.78 -29.78 -3.24
N GLU A 496 -18.62 -30.08 -2.66
CA GLU A 496 -17.95 -31.38 -2.68
C GLU A 496 -18.38 -32.23 -1.47
#